data_AF-A8YBI7-F1
#
_entry.id   AF-A8YBI7-F1
#
_cell.length_a   1.000
_cell.length_b   1.000
_cell.length_c   1.000
_cell.angle_alpha   90.00
_cell.angle_beta   90.00
_cell.angle_gamma   90.00
#
_symmetry.space_group_name_H-M   'P 1'
#
loop_
_entity.id
_entity.type
_entity.pdbx_description
1 polymer ?
#
loop_
_entity_poly.entity_id
_entity_poly.type
_entity_poly.pdbx_seq_one_letter_code
_entity_poly.pdbx_strand_id
1 'polypeptide(L)'
;MFSIKQNLEPDQDKADINLVETPTPEVVTVVENISKILSPYFIVLVGLFLYDRNSFIGFLLVFTGVLAIFGVSLKDINKLIEEGKKFFQSK
;
A
#
# COMPACT_ATOMS: atom_id res chain seq x y z
N MET A 1 -48.34 -18.98 41.86
CA MET A 1 -48.12 -17.60 41.38
C MET A 1 -46.62 -17.38 41.39
N PHE A 2 -45.95 -17.44 40.23
CA PHE A 2 -44.50 -17.31 40.14
C PHE A 2 -44.17 -16.19 39.16
N SER A 3 -43.60 -15.11 39.70
CA SER A 3 -43.17 -13.95 38.94
C SER A 3 -41.81 -14.23 38.30
N ILE A 4 -41.73 -14.05 36.98
CA ILE A 4 -40.45 -14.01 36.25
C ILE A 4 -39.80 -12.66 36.57
N LYS A 5 -38.71 -12.67 37.34
CA LYS A 5 -37.78 -11.54 37.40
C LYS A 5 -36.73 -11.77 36.32
N GLN A 6 -36.84 -11.03 35.22
CA GLN A 6 -35.74 -10.90 34.25
C GLN A 6 -34.67 -10.02 34.91
N ASN A 7 -33.57 -10.64 35.36
CA ASN A 7 -32.34 -9.90 35.62
C ASN A 7 -31.53 -9.91 34.32
N LEU A 8 -31.49 -8.76 33.66
CA LEU A 8 -30.74 -8.54 32.43
C LEU A 8 -29.34 -8.04 32.82
N GLU A 9 -28.41 -8.97 32.95
CA GLU A 9 -26.97 -8.68 33.02
C GLU A 9 -26.36 -9.21 31.71
N PRO A 10 -25.72 -8.36 30.88
CA PRO A 10 -24.97 -8.84 29.73
C PRO A 10 -23.65 -9.44 30.22
N ASP A 11 -23.60 -10.77 30.25
CA ASP A 11 -22.37 -11.53 30.42
C ASP A 11 -21.40 -11.11 29.31
N GLN A 12 -20.35 -10.40 29.70
CA GLN A 12 -19.24 -10.03 28.83
C GLN A 12 -18.49 -11.33 28.53
N ASP A 13 -18.93 -12.00 27.46
CA ASP A 13 -18.22 -13.08 26.79
C ASP A 13 -16.79 -12.61 26.55
N LYS A 14 -15.89 -13.14 27.39
CA LYS A 14 -14.47 -12.90 27.30
C LYS A 14 -14.02 -13.45 25.97
N ALA A 15 -13.85 -12.57 25.00
CA ALA A 15 -13.14 -12.84 23.77
C ALA A 15 -11.69 -13.18 24.12
N ASP A 16 -11.46 -14.44 24.45
CA ASP A 16 -10.17 -15.09 24.51
C ASP A 16 -9.65 -15.15 23.06
N ILE A 17 -8.96 -14.09 22.65
CA ILE A 17 -8.27 -14.00 21.35
C ILE A 17 -7.05 -14.92 21.42
N ASN A 18 -7.29 -16.23 21.38
CA ASN A 18 -6.30 -17.18 20.94
C ASN A 18 -6.06 -16.90 19.45
N LEU A 19 -4.99 -16.16 19.17
CA LEU A 19 -4.43 -15.96 17.84
C LEU A 19 -3.91 -17.32 17.34
N VAL A 20 -4.83 -18.15 16.83
CA VAL A 20 -4.48 -19.32 16.04
C VAL A 20 -3.82 -18.77 14.78
N GLU A 21 -2.48 -18.86 14.71
CA GLU A 21 -1.68 -18.67 13.50
C GLU A 21 -2.16 -19.68 12.45
N THR A 22 -3.21 -19.31 11.73
CA THR A 22 -3.70 -20.07 10.59
C THR A 22 -2.73 -19.79 9.45
N PRO A 23 -2.10 -20.80 8.83
CA PRO A 23 -1.19 -20.57 7.72
C PRO A 23 -1.96 -19.81 6.63
N THR A 24 -1.46 -18.63 6.26
CA THR A 24 -2.06 -17.82 5.21
C THR A 24 -2.18 -18.65 3.92
N PRO A 25 -3.36 -18.69 3.27
CA PRO A 25 -3.53 -19.51 2.08
C PRO A 25 -2.56 -19.05 1.00
N GLU A 26 -1.81 -19.97 0.38
CA GLU A 26 -0.81 -19.71 -0.67
C GLU A 26 -1.35 -18.89 -1.86
N VAL A 27 -2.66 -18.83 -2.04
CA VAL A 27 -3.29 -17.99 -3.07
C VAL A 27 -3.17 -16.50 -2.76
N VAL A 28 -3.22 -16.12 -1.48
CA VAL A 28 -3.17 -14.72 -1.03
C VAL A 28 -1.79 -14.13 -1.28
N THR A 29 -0.72 -14.91 -1.10
CA THR A 29 0.66 -14.50 -1.36
C THR A 29 0.97 -14.30 -2.85
N VAL A 30 0.30 -15.04 -3.74
CA VAL A 30 0.44 -14.85 -5.20
C VAL A 30 -0.20 -13.56 -5.66
N VAL A 31 -1.42 -13.26 -5.19
CA VAL A 31 -2.14 -12.02 -5.55
C VAL A 31 -1.38 -10.79 -5.04
N GLU A 32 -0.83 -10.87 -3.83
CA GLU A 32 -0.02 -9.80 -3.25
C GLU A 32 1.25 -9.53 -4.07
N ASN A 33 1.95 -10.57 -4.50
CA ASN A 33 3.12 -10.43 -5.38
C ASN A 33 2.77 -9.92 -6.79
N ILE A 34 1.64 -10.34 -7.36
CA ILE A 34 1.16 -9.83 -8.66
C ILE A 34 0.81 -8.34 -8.55
N SER A 35 0.11 -7.92 -7.50
CA SER A 35 -0.31 -6.52 -7.32
C SER A 35 0.86 -5.54 -7.17
N LYS A 36 1.94 -5.99 -6.51
CA LYS A 36 3.22 -5.25 -6.40
C LYS A 36 3.85 -5.00 -7.76
N ILE A 37 3.75 -5.97 -8.67
CA ILE A 37 4.33 -5.88 -10.01
C ILE A 37 3.39 -5.11 -10.95
N LEU A 38 2.07 -5.28 -10.84
CA LEU A 38 1.09 -4.69 -11.76
C LEU A 38 0.91 -3.18 -11.57
N SER A 39 1.01 -2.69 -10.34
CA SER A 39 0.85 -1.26 -10.00
C SER A 39 1.76 -0.32 -10.79
N PRO A 40 3.09 -0.53 -10.87
CA PRO A 40 3.97 0.38 -11.60
C PRO A 40 3.69 0.41 -13.11
N TYR A 41 3.35 -0.72 -13.74
CA TYR A 41 2.96 -0.74 -15.15
C TYR A 41 1.65 0.01 -15.41
N PHE A 42 0.67 -0.11 -14.50
CA PHE A 42 -0.58 0.64 -14.59
C PHE A 42 -0.34 2.16 -14.55
N ILE A 43 0.55 2.62 -13.67
CA ILE A 43 0.94 4.03 -13.58
C ILE A 43 1.55 4.53 -14.90
N VAL A 44 2.40 3.73 -15.56
CA VAL A 44 2.96 4.08 -16.87
C VAL A 44 1.86 4.19 -17.94
N LEU A 45 0.93 3.23 -17.99
CA LEU A 45 -0.18 3.26 -18.96
C LEU A 45 -1.08 4.47 -18.78
N VAL A 46 -1.48 4.76 -17.54
CA VAL A 46 -2.29 5.95 -17.22
C VAL A 46 -1.51 7.23 -17.52
N GLY A 47 -0.22 7.28 -17.20
CA GLY A 47 0.64 8.41 -17.52
C GLY A 47 0.73 8.67 -19.02
N LEU A 48 0.92 7.62 -19.82
CA LEU A 48 0.98 7.73 -21.27
C LEU A 48 -0.38 8.18 -21.84
N PHE A 49 -1.49 7.67 -21.28
CA PHE A 49 -2.84 8.11 -21.66
C PHE A 49 -3.12 9.58 -21.32
N LEU A 50 -2.62 10.05 -20.17
CA LEU A 50 -2.79 11.45 -19.76
C LEU A 50 -1.82 12.39 -20.49
N TYR A 51 -0.76 11.87 -21.10
CA TYR A 51 0.24 12.69 -21.81
C TYR A 51 -0.37 13.52 -22.94
N ASP A 52 -1.38 12.98 -23.63
CA ASP A 52 -2.11 13.66 -24.70
C ASP A 52 -2.91 14.87 -24.19
N ARG A 53 -3.43 14.82 -22.96
CA ARG A 53 -4.22 15.92 -22.38
C ARG A 53 -3.37 16.89 -21.57
N ASN A 54 -2.41 16.36 -20.83
CA ASN A 54 -1.50 17.14 -20.00
C ASN A 54 -0.13 16.47 -19.96
N SER A 55 0.76 16.91 -20.85
CA SER A 55 2.08 16.31 -21.02
C SER A 55 2.94 16.37 -19.77
N PHE A 56 2.76 17.39 -18.90
CA PHE A 56 3.49 17.48 -17.63
C PHE A 56 3.09 16.37 -16.66
N ILE A 57 1.79 16.14 -16.47
CA ILE A 57 1.30 15.08 -15.58
C ILE A 57 1.59 13.70 -16.18
N GLY A 58 1.42 13.55 -17.50
CA GLY A 58 1.73 12.30 -18.19
C GLY A 58 3.21 11.95 -18.06
N PHE A 59 4.09 12.92 -18.26
CA PHE A 59 5.53 12.75 -18.05
C PHE A 59 5.86 12.37 -16.61
N LEU A 60 5.30 13.06 -15.62
CA LEU A 60 5.53 12.77 -14.20
C LEU A 60 5.10 11.34 -13.83
N LEU A 61 3.93 10.90 -14.32
CA LEU A 61 3.41 9.55 -14.07
C LEU A 61 4.27 8.49 -14.78
N VAL A 62 4.60 8.67 -16.06
CA VAL A 62 5.47 7.73 -16.79
C VAL A 62 6.83 7.63 -16.12
N PHE A 63 7.43 8.77 -15.76
CA PHE A 63 8.72 8.81 -15.07
C PHE A 63 8.68 8.08 -13.72
N THR A 64 7.64 8.33 -12.92
CA THR A 64 7.43 7.66 -11.62
C THR A 64 7.17 6.16 -11.79
N GLY A 65 6.38 5.77 -12.80
CA GLY A 65 6.10 4.37 -13.10
C GLY A 65 7.35 3.61 -13.54
N VAL A 66 8.18 4.21 -14.40
CA VAL A 66 9.47 3.62 -14.81
C VAL A 66 10.42 3.51 -13.61
N LEU A 67 10.52 4.53 -12.75
CA LEU A 67 11.29 4.47 -11.50
C LEU A 67 10.81 3.33 -10.58
N ALA A 68 9.50 3.13 -10.49
CA ALA A 68 8.92 2.06 -9.70
C ALA A 68 9.20 0.66 -10.30
N ILE A 69 9.25 0.51 -11.63
CA ILE A 69 9.70 -0.73 -12.30
C ILE A 69 11.18 -0.99 -12.01
N PHE A 70 12.01 0.05 -11.99
CA PHE A 70 13.42 -0.05 -11.63
C PHE A 70 13.66 -0.47 -10.17
N GLY A 71 12.59 -0.64 -9.38
CA GLY A 71 12.68 -1.18 -8.02
C GLY A 71 13.38 -0.21 -7.08
N VAL A 72 13.32 1.09 -7.35
CA VAL A 72 13.85 2.10 -6.44
C VAL A 72 13.09 1.98 -5.13
N SER A 73 13.76 1.45 -4.10
CA SER A 73 13.16 1.29 -2.79
C SER A 73 12.97 2.67 -2.17
N LEU A 74 11.93 2.85 -1.36
CA LEU A 74 11.71 4.11 -0.61
C LEU A 74 12.96 4.54 0.19
N LYS A 75 13.81 3.58 0.57
CA LYS A 75 15.13 3.83 1.20
C LYS A 75 16.13 4.49 0.26
N ASP A 76 16.15 4.09 -1.00
CA ASP A 76 17.00 4.68 -2.04
C ASP A 76 16.53 6.09 -2.41
N ILE A 77 15.20 6.31 -2.40
CA ILE A 77 14.61 7.64 -2.63
C ILE A 77 15.03 8.63 -1.53
N ASN A 78 14.94 8.24 -0.25
CA ASN A 78 15.36 9.10 0.86
C ASN A 78 16.85 9.48 0.78
N LYS A 79 17.71 8.51 0.40
CA LYS A 79 19.14 8.75 0.23
C LYS A 79 19.42 9.69 -0.95
N LEU A 80 18.75 9.50 -2.09
CA LEU A 80 18.81 10.39 -3.25
C LEU A 80 18.33 11.81 -2.93
N ILE A 81 17.27 11.95 -2.12
CA ILE A 81 16.75 13.26 -1.69
C ILE A 81 17.73 13.96 -0.74
N GLU A 82 18.34 13.23 0.20
CA GLU A 82 19.38 13.80 1.08
C GLU A 82 20.61 14.23 0.30
N GLU A 83 21.08 13.41 -0.64
CA GLU A 83 22.23 13.73 -1.50
C GLU A 83 21.91 14.93 -2.41
N GLY A 84 20.70 14.99 -2.99
CA GLY A 84 20.23 16.13 -3.78
C GLY A 84 20.11 17.41 -2.95
N LYS A 85 19.62 17.33 -1.71
CA LYS A 85 19.58 18.49 -0.80
C LYS A 85 20.96 19.03 -0.48
N LYS A 86 21.96 18.17 -0.27
CA LYS A 86 23.35 18.58 0.00
C LYS A 86 23.96 19.27 -1.22
N PHE A 87 23.68 18.78 -2.43
CA PHE A 87 24.13 19.40 -3.67
C PHE A 87 23.50 20.77 -3.92
N PHE A 88 22.22 20.95 -3.57
CA PHE A 88 21.50 22.21 -3.79
C PHE A 88 21.81 23.28 -2.74
N GLN A 89 22.17 22.90 -1.51
CA GLN A 89 22.60 23.84 -0.47
C GLN A 89 24.08 24.24 -0.56
N SER A 90 24.87 23.54 -1.39
CA SER A 90 26.29 23.83 -1.60
C SER A 90 26.56 24.87 -2.71
N LYS A 91 25.52 25.48 -3.28
CA LYS A 91 25.61 26.47 -4.36
C LYS A 91 24.90 27.76 -3.96
#